data_AF-A0A173VK47-F1
#
_entry.id   AF-A0A173VK47-F1
#
_cell.length_a   1.000
_cell.length_b   1.000
_cell.length_c   1.000
_cell.angle_alpha   90.00
_cell.angle_beta   90.00
_cell.angle_gamma   90.00
#
_symmetry.space_group_name_H-M   'P 1'
#
loop_
_entity.id
_entity.type
_entity.pdbx_description
1 polymer ?
#
loop_
_entity_poly.entity_id
_entity_poly.type
_entity_poly.pdbx_seq_one_letter_code
_entity_poly.pdbx_strand_id
1 'polypeptide(L)'
;MQDSKKPIIQSIRDYVLLNPDIDDRKININYLGNGMEYSIDPIGADPNYKKYVDGGGLKQFQFAFTSKEAYGGDARTGIANSGFYQAFEEWVDKNNMNDILPELDGHDAIKVEVLQSGYLFAPDVDLGRYQMICRLIYK
;
A
#
# COMPACT_ATOMS: atom_id res chain seq x y z
N MET A 1 10.08 -19.09 24.41
CA MET A 1 10.28 -18.10 23.34
C MET A 1 9.01 -17.29 23.29
N GLN A 2 9.09 -15.97 23.39
CA GLN A 2 7.90 -15.13 23.25
C GLN A 2 7.57 -15.13 21.75
N ASP A 3 6.45 -15.73 21.35
CA ASP A 3 5.97 -15.63 19.98
C ASP A 3 5.73 -14.15 19.69
N SER A 4 6.65 -13.53 18.95
CA SER A 4 6.55 -12.13 18.60
C SER A 4 5.41 -11.98 17.62
N LYS A 5 4.39 -11.20 17.98
CA LYS A 5 3.26 -10.93 17.10
C LYS A 5 3.71 -10.38 15.75
N LYS A 6 3.05 -10.80 14.68
CA LYS A 6 3.31 -10.28 13.33
C LYS A 6 2.97 -8.79 13.27
N PRO A 7 3.91 -7.88 12.93
CA PRO A 7 3.62 -6.46 12.82
C PRO A 7 2.63 -6.16 11.68
N ILE A 8 1.73 -5.19 11.86
CA ILE A 8 0.74 -4.79 10.83
C ILE A 8 1.39 -4.49 9.48
N ILE A 9 2.54 -3.81 9.47
CA ILE A 9 3.26 -3.48 8.23
C ILE A 9 3.70 -4.73 7.45
N GLN A 10 4.04 -5.83 8.15
CA GLN A 10 4.34 -7.11 7.51
C GLN A 10 3.07 -7.70 6.89
N SER A 11 1.94 -7.66 7.59
CA SER A 11 0.66 -8.12 7.05
C SER A 11 0.20 -7.34 5.83
N ILE A 12 0.40 -6.01 5.82
CA ILE A 12 0.14 -5.16 4.66
C ILE A 12 1.05 -5.58 3.50
N ARG A 13 2.35 -5.80 3.75
CA ARG A 13 3.28 -6.26 2.73
C ARG A 13 2.88 -7.60 2.12
N ASP A 14 2.51 -8.56 2.96
CA ASP A 14 2.10 -9.88 2.51
C ASP A 14 0.79 -9.82 1.70
N TYR A 15 -0.15 -8.93 2.08
CA TYR A 15 -1.36 -8.66 1.30
C TYR A 15 -1.04 -8.03 -0.06
N VAL A 16 -0.17 -7.02 -0.10
CA VAL A 16 0.24 -6.37 -1.35
C VAL A 16 0.87 -7.38 -2.32
N LEU A 17 1.67 -8.33 -1.81
CA LEU A 17 2.25 -9.44 -2.60
C LEU A 17 1.22 -10.38 -3.24
N LEU A 18 -0.06 -10.33 -2.85
CA LEU A 18 -1.13 -11.09 -3.51
C LEU A 18 -1.62 -10.43 -4.80
N ASN A 19 -1.23 -9.18 -5.07
CA ASN A 19 -1.63 -8.49 -6.29
C ASN A 19 -0.94 -9.14 -7.51
N PRO A 20 -1.69 -9.60 -8.52
CA PRO A 20 -1.14 -10.33 -9.67
C PRO A 20 -0.34 -9.44 -10.63
N ASP A 21 -0.50 -8.12 -10.58
CA ASP A 21 0.20 -7.16 -11.43
C ASP A 21 1.52 -6.69 -10.80
N ILE A 22 1.80 -7.08 -9.54
CA ILE A 22 3.12 -6.92 -8.95
C ILE A 22 4.04 -8.02 -9.46
N ASP A 23 5.15 -7.61 -10.05
CA ASP A 23 6.18 -8.50 -10.57
C ASP A 23 7.11 -9.04 -9.46
N ASP A 24 8.18 -9.72 -9.85
CA ASP A 24 9.13 -10.36 -8.94
C ASP A 24 10.12 -9.39 -8.28
N ARG A 25 9.97 -8.07 -8.49
CA ARG A 25 10.80 -7.07 -7.81
C ARG A 25 10.55 -7.06 -6.31
N LYS A 26 11.57 -6.57 -5.58
CA LYS A 26 11.50 -6.46 -4.13
C LYS A 26 10.45 -5.44 -3.71
N ILE A 27 9.61 -5.83 -2.74
CA ILE A 27 8.84 -4.91 -1.91
C ILE A 27 9.57 -4.73 -0.59
N ASN A 28 10.14 -3.54 -0.39
CA ASN A 28 10.83 -3.16 0.84
C ASN A 28 9.87 -2.44 1.81
N ILE A 29 10.39 -2.09 2.99
CA ILE A 29 9.71 -1.23 3.97
C ILE A 29 10.56 0.01 4.21
N ASN A 30 10.02 1.21 4.04
CA ASN A 30 10.73 2.48 4.22
C ASN A 30 12.03 2.61 3.40
N TYR A 31 12.13 1.94 2.26
CA TYR A 31 13.37 1.91 1.50
C TYR A 31 13.14 1.67 0.01
N LEU A 32 13.80 2.48 -0.82
CA LEU A 32 13.93 2.23 -2.25
C LEU A 32 15.40 2.27 -2.63
N GLY A 33 15.89 1.20 -3.25
CA GLY A 33 17.24 1.14 -3.81
C GLY A 33 17.41 2.01 -5.05
N ASN A 34 18.47 1.78 -5.81
CA ASN A 34 18.78 2.56 -7.02
C ASN A 34 18.04 2.06 -8.28
N GLY A 35 17.51 0.84 -8.25
CA GLY A 35 16.79 0.24 -9.36
C GLY A 35 15.28 0.40 -9.26
N MET A 36 14.59 -0.22 -10.22
CA MET A 36 13.14 -0.42 -10.15
C MET A 36 12.82 -1.36 -9.00
N GLU A 37 12.11 -0.84 -8.00
CA GLU A 37 11.75 -1.54 -6.76
C GLU A 37 10.47 -0.94 -6.18
N TYR A 38 9.86 -1.65 -5.24
CA TYR A 38 8.71 -1.17 -4.48
C TYR A 38 9.07 -0.93 -3.02
N SER A 39 8.29 -0.09 -2.35
CA SER A 39 8.34 0.10 -0.91
C SER A 39 6.94 0.34 -0.35
N ILE A 40 6.72 -0.14 0.88
CA ILE A 40 5.57 0.22 1.69
C ILE A 40 6.09 1.09 2.83
N ASP A 41 5.67 2.35 2.84
CA ASP A 41 6.21 3.36 3.74
C ASP A 41 5.11 3.81 4.72
N PRO A 42 5.20 3.52 6.03
CA PRO A 42 4.22 4.03 6.99
C PRO A 42 4.13 5.56 6.96
N ILE A 43 2.90 6.06 7.00
CA ILE A 43 2.60 7.49 7.05
C ILE A 43 1.99 7.79 8.40
N GLY A 44 2.45 8.87 9.04
CA GLY A 44 1.84 9.36 10.28
C GLY A 44 0.39 9.79 10.05
N ALA A 45 -0.52 9.27 10.87
CA ALA A 45 -1.94 9.63 10.89
C ALA A 45 -2.47 9.48 12.32
N ASP A 46 -3.67 10.01 12.62
CA ASP A 46 -4.36 9.66 13.86
C ASP A 46 -4.69 8.16 13.85
N PRO A 47 -4.14 7.36 14.78
CA PRO A 47 -4.40 5.92 14.79
C PRO A 47 -5.86 5.58 15.11
N ASN A 48 -6.68 6.52 15.61
CA ASN A 48 -8.10 6.32 15.85
C ASN A 48 -8.89 6.74 14.61
N TYR A 49 -9.45 5.77 13.88
CA TYR A 49 -10.30 6.04 12.73
C TYR A 49 -11.70 6.49 13.15
N LYS A 50 -12.29 5.76 14.12
CA LYS A 50 -13.64 6.04 14.62
C LYS A 50 -13.76 5.58 16.07
N LYS A 51 -14.41 6.37 16.92
CA LYS A 51 -14.78 5.98 18.28
C LYS A 51 -16.30 5.78 18.35
N TYR A 52 -16.72 4.76 19.07
CA TYR A 52 -18.12 4.44 19.31
C TYR A 52 -18.54 4.91 20.72
N VAL A 53 -19.85 5.05 20.93
CA VAL A 53 -20.41 5.53 22.20
C VAL A 53 -20.23 4.53 23.35
N ASP A 54 -20.03 3.26 23.03
CA ASP A 54 -19.78 2.17 23.98
C ASP A 54 -18.30 2.06 24.42
N GLY A 55 -17.45 2.98 23.96
CA GLY A 55 -16.01 2.99 24.24
C GLY A 55 -15.17 2.14 23.30
N GLY A 56 -15.80 1.37 22.39
CA GLY A 56 -15.13 0.69 21.30
C GLY A 56 -14.67 1.66 20.19
N GLY A 57 -14.03 1.12 19.17
CA GLY A 57 -13.64 1.92 18.01
C GLY A 57 -12.96 1.11 16.92
N LEU A 58 -12.66 1.82 15.84
CA LEU A 58 -11.82 1.35 14.75
C LEU A 58 -10.50 2.13 14.76
N LYS A 59 -9.44 1.42 14.43
CA LYS A 59 -8.10 1.96 14.26
C LYS A 59 -7.76 2.06 12.77
N GLN A 60 -6.74 2.86 12.46
CA GLN A 60 -6.17 2.93 11.12
C GLN A 60 -4.65 2.84 11.14
N PHE A 61 -4.11 2.30 10.05
CA PHE A 61 -2.70 2.35 9.70
C PHE A 61 -2.58 2.91 8.28
N GLN A 62 -1.97 4.08 8.14
CA GLN A 62 -1.78 4.72 6.83
C GLN A 62 -0.39 4.39 6.28
N PHE A 63 -0.30 4.16 4.98
CA PHE A 63 0.93 3.84 4.29
C PHE A 63 0.95 4.38 2.86
N ALA A 64 2.15 4.65 2.36
CA ALA A 64 2.40 4.81 0.95
C ALA A 64 2.70 3.46 0.32
N PHE A 65 2.14 3.18 -0.85
CA PHE A 65 2.72 2.21 -1.76
C PHE A 65 3.50 2.96 -2.84
N THR A 66 4.82 2.85 -2.76
CA THR A 66 5.77 3.62 -3.56
C THR A 66 6.50 2.69 -4.51
N SER A 67 6.71 3.12 -5.74
CA SER A 67 7.57 2.40 -6.68
C SER A 67 8.57 3.32 -7.38
N LYS A 68 9.70 2.74 -7.81
CA LYS A 68 10.52 3.32 -8.87
C LYS A 68 10.25 2.57 -10.16
N GLU A 69 9.81 3.30 -11.19
CA GLU A 69 9.51 2.75 -12.51
C GLU A 69 10.37 3.41 -13.58
N ALA A 70 10.49 2.77 -14.74
CA ALA A 70 11.06 3.40 -15.91
C ALA A 70 10.31 4.70 -16.25
N TYR A 71 11.05 5.77 -16.49
CA TYR A 71 10.48 7.08 -16.80
C TYR A 71 11.32 7.78 -17.85
N GLY A 72 10.74 7.98 -19.04
CA GLY A 72 11.39 8.69 -20.14
C GLY A 72 10.80 10.07 -20.41
N GLY A 73 9.84 10.52 -19.60
CA GLY A 73 9.05 11.72 -19.88
C GLY A 73 8.11 11.59 -21.09
N ASP A 74 8.02 10.40 -21.69
CA ASP A 74 7.15 10.11 -22.81
C ASP A 74 5.77 9.62 -22.34
N ALA A 75 4.75 9.85 -23.18
CA ALA A 75 3.37 9.50 -22.82
C ALA A 75 3.17 7.98 -22.62
N ARG A 76 3.94 7.13 -23.30
CA ARG A 76 3.79 5.67 -23.19
C ARG A 76 4.23 5.17 -21.82
N THR A 77 5.39 5.61 -21.32
CA THR A 77 5.81 5.26 -19.95
C THR A 77 4.87 5.85 -18.90
N GLY A 78 4.42 7.10 -19.10
CA GLY A 78 3.41 7.71 -18.24
C GLY A 78 2.10 6.93 -18.17
N ILE A 79 1.54 6.52 -19.31
CA ILE A 79 0.30 5.73 -19.38
C ILE A 79 0.46 4.37 -18.68
N ALA A 80 1.57 3.68 -18.90
CA ALA A 80 1.82 2.39 -18.26
C ALA A 80 1.88 2.52 -16.73
N ASN A 81 2.64 3.50 -16.22
CA ASN A 81 2.79 3.72 -14.79
C ASN A 81 1.47 4.17 -14.14
N SER A 82 0.74 5.11 -14.74
CA SER A 82 -0.58 5.52 -14.25
C SER A 82 -1.61 4.39 -14.31
N GLY A 83 -1.59 3.57 -15.37
CA GLY A 83 -2.47 2.42 -15.53
C GLY A 83 -2.25 1.34 -14.48
N PHE A 84 -1.00 1.06 -14.10
CA PHE A 84 -0.68 0.15 -13.00
C PHE A 84 -1.34 0.58 -11.68
N TYR A 85 -1.23 1.87 -11.32
CA TYR A 85 -1.82 2.36 -10.08
C TYR A 85 -3.34 2.40 -10.11
N GLN A 86 -3.95 2.67 -11.27
CA GLN A 86 -5.39 2.54 -11.45
C GLN A 86 -5.85 1.08 -11.25
N ALA A 87 -5.16 0.12 -11.88
CA ALA A 87 -5.46 -1.30 -11.73
C ALA A 87 -5.28 -1.77 -10.27
N PHE A 88 -4.27 -1.25 -9.55
CA PHE A 88 -4.08 -1.53 -8.14
C PHE A 88 -5.26 -1.03 -7.28
N GLU A 89 -5.77 0.17 -7.56
CA GLU A 89 -6.95 0.73 -6.87
C GLU A 89 -8.19 -0.15 -7.11
N GLU A 90 -8.47 -0.52 -8.35
CA GLU A 90 -9.57 -1.43 -8.71
C GLU A 90 -9.41 -2.81 -8.05
N TRP A 91 -8.17 -3.31 -7.94
CA TRP A 91 -7.86 -4.56 -7.25
C TRP A 91 -8.15 -4.48 -5.73
N VAL A 92 -7.79 -3.36 -5.07
CA VAL A 92 -8.12 -3.13 -3.65
C VAL A 92 -9.64 -3.11 -3.45
N ASP A 93 -10.38 -2.42 -4.31
CA ASP A 93 -11.85 -2.36 -4.24
C ASP A 93 -12.49 -3.75 -4.41
N LYS A 94 -12.01 -4.53 -5.39
CA LYS A 94 -12.46 -5.91 -5.60
C LYS A 94 -12.13 -6.79 -4.40
N ASN A 95 -10.96 -6.64 -3.79
CA ASN A 95 -10.59 -7.40 -2.61
C ASN A 95 -11.48 -7.08 -1.41
N ASN A 96 -11.78 -5.80 -1.16
CA ASN A 96 -12.75 -5.41 -0.13
C ASN A 96 -14.14 -6.01 -0.38
N MET A 97 -14.61 -6.04 -1.64
CA MET A 97 -15.91 -6.64 -1.98
C MET A 97 -15.97 -8.16 -1.75
N ASN A 98 -14.81 -8.84 -1.73
CA ASN A 98 -14.70 -10.29 -1.58
C ASN A 98 -14.13 -10.69 -0.21
N ASP A 99 -14.04 -9.75 0.74
CA ASP A 99 -13.44 -9.96 2.07
C ASP A 99 -12.00 -10.53 2.04
N ILE A 100 -11.25 -10.20 0.97
CA ILE A 100 -9.83 -10.54 0.84
C ILE A 100 -9.04 -9.40 1.48
N LEU A 101 -8.67 -9.56 2.75
CA LEU A 101 -8.04 -8.50 3.56
C LEU A 101 -6.69 -8.96 4.13
N PRO A 102 -5.81 -8.04 4.57
CA PRO A 102 -4.59 -8.41 5.27
C PRO A 102 -4.87 -9.24 6.52
N GLU A 103 -4.22 -10.39 6.65
CA GLU A 103 -4.29 -11.20 7.87
C GLU A 103 -3.48 -10.55 9.00
N LEU A 104 -4.17 -10.11 10.05
CA LEU A 104 -3.55 -9.44 11.20
C LEU A 104 -3.47 -10.38 12.39
N ASP A 105 -2.44 -10.21 13.21
CA ASP A 105 -2.28 -10.96 14.45
C ASP A 105 -2.88 -10.19 15.64
N GLY A 106 -3.99 -10.72 16.17
CA GLY A 106 -4.71 -10.14 17.31
C GLY A 106 -5.59 -8.94 16.98
N HIS A 107 -5.90 -8.73 15.70
CA HIS A 107 -6.78 -7.68 15.18
C HIS A 107 -7.64 -8.22 14.04
N ASP A 108 -8.79 -7.59 13.81
CA ASP A 108 -9.65 -7.91 12.66
C ASP A 108 -9.50 -6.80 11.61
N ALA A 109 -8.98 -7.13 10.44
CA ALA A 109 -8.99 -6.22 9.31
C ALA A 109 -10.42 -5.98 8.84
N ILE A 110 -10.76 -4.73 8.55
CA ILE A 110 -12.12 -4.33 8.11
C ILE A 110 -12.13 -3.94 6.64
N LYS A 111 -11.13 -3.17 6.19
CA LYS A 111 -10.94 -2.80 4.78
C LYS A 111 -9.60 -2.14 4.54
N VAL A 112 -9.14 -2.16 3.29
CA VAL A 112 -8.04 -1.34 2.80
C VAL A 112 -8.62 -0.27 1.87
N GLU A 113 -8.27 1.00 2.05
CA GLU A 113 -8.77 2.09 1.21
C GLU A 113 -7.61 2.81 0.53
N VAL A 114 -7.80 3.16 -0.74
CA VAL A 114 -6.95 4.13 -1.43
C VAL A 114 -7.46 5.54 -1.09
N LEU A 115 -6.62 6.32 -0.42
CA LEU A 115 -6.90 7.71 -0.04
C LEU A 115 -6.47 8.70 -1.13
N GLN A 116 -5.44 8.33 -1.89
CA GLN A 116 -4.92 9.11 -3.00
C GLN A 116 -4.41 8.14 -4.06
N SER A 117 -5.02 8.19 -5.24
CA SER A 117 -4.61 7.42 -6.42
C SER A 117 -3.15 7.69 -6.80
N GLY A 118 -2.55 6.78 -7.55
CA GLY A 118 -1.13 6.87 -7.91
C GLY A 118 -0.76 8.12 -8.70
N TYR A 119 0.33 8.76 -8.29
CA TYR A 119 0.88 9.95 -8.96
C TYR A 119 2.41 9.88 -9.03
N LEU A 120 2.98 10.58 -10.01
CA LEU A 120 4.42 10.81 -10.07
C LEU A 120 4.81 11.75 -8.92
N PHE A 121 5.50 11.21 -7.92
CA PHE A 121 5.97 11.97 -6.77
C PHE A 121 7.23 12.79 -7.11
N ALA A 122 8.18 12.16 -7.79
CA ALA A 122 9.40 12.84 -8.24
C ALA A 122 10.02 12.11 -9.45
N PRO A 123 10.51 12.85 -10.46
CA PRO A 123 11.39 12.27 -11.46
C PRO A 123 12.78 11.99 -10.87
N ASP A 124 13.45 10.97 -11.42
CA ASP A 124 14.88 10.65 -11.31
C ASP A 124 15.45 10.59 -12.75
N VAL A 125 16.73 10.30 -12.94
CA VAL A 125 17.40 10.38 -14.26
C VAL A 125 16.68 9.55 -15.33
N ASP A 126 16.57 8.24 -15.12
CA ASP A 126 15.89 7.29 -16.02
C ASP A 126 14.69 6.61 -15.35
N LEU A 127 14.37 7.02 -14.12
CA LEU A 127 13.33 6.44 -13.28
C LEU A 127 12.35 7.52 -12.81
N GLY A 128 11.14 7.11 -12.47
CA GLY A 128 10.14 7.94 -11.83
C GLY A 128 9.76 7.31 -10.52
N ARG A 129 9.77 8.09 -9.43
CA ARG A 129 9.19 7.68 -8.17
C ARG A 129 7.71 7.95 -8.20
N TYR A 130 6.90 6.91 -8.14
CA TYR A 130 5.45 6.98 -8.05
C TYR A 130 4.99 6.61 -6.65
N GLN A 131 3.85 7.16 -6.25
CA GLN A 131 3.30 6.94 -4.93
C GLN A 131 1.77 6.93 -4.98
N MET A 132 1.16 6.02 -4.23
CA MET A 132 -0.25 6.10 -3.83
C MET A 132 -0.36 6.03 -2.32
N ILE A 133 -1.40 6.63 -1.76
CA ILE A 133 -1.63 6.66 -0.31
C ILE A 133 -2.81 5.76 0.01
N CYS A 134 -2.58 4.82 0.91
CA CYS A 134 -3.57 3.84 1.33
C CYS A 134 -3.73 3.87 2.85
N ARG A 135 -4.84 3.33 3.35
CA ARG A 135 -5.00 3.00 4.77
C ARG A 135 -5.63 1.62 4.96
N LEU A 136 -5.18 0.91 5.98
CA LEU A 136 -5.85 -0.26 6.53
C LEU A 136 -6.69 0.20 7.73
N ILE A 137 -7.97 -0.18 7.76
CA ILE A 137 -8.85 -0.01 8.93
C ILE A 137 -9.02 -1.36 9.61
N TYR A 138 -8.92 -1.38 10.94
CA TYR A 138 -8.99 -2.61 11.73
C TYR A 138 -9.64 -2.37 13.10
N LYS A 139 -10.02 -3.45 13.78
CA LYS A 139 -10.55 -3.45 15.14
C LYS A 139 -9.56 -4.04 16.15
#